data_AF-A0A971NC66-F1
#
_entry.id   AF-A0A971NC66-F1
#
_cell.length_a   1.000
_cell.length_b   1.000
_cell.length_c   1.000
_cell.angle_alpha   90.00
_cell.angle_beta   90.00
_cell.angle_gamma   90.00
#
_symmetry.space_group_name_H-M   'P 1'
#
loop_
_entity.id
_entity.type
_entity.pdbx_description
1 polymer ?
#
loop_
_entity_poly.entity_id
_entity_poly.type
_entity_poly.pdbx_seq_one_letter_code
_entity_poly.pdbx_strand_id
1 'polypeptide(L)'
;MFEYRLIAQCPETGARAGELITPHGVIETPVFMPVGTQATVKAMTPPELEEIGAQIILGNTYHLYMRPGADIVEEAGGLHKFMQWHHPILTDSGGFQVFSLSELRKITDEGVEFRSHLDGSKHFMRPEDSMDIQQKLGSDIAMAFDECVVWPTTEEYSRAAMERTISWAGRCKEHHSRVDQALFGIVQGSMFEAQRIECIKRLEDISFPGYGIGGLSVGESHEDMYRILDALCPEMPVNKPRYLMGVGHPANLIEGVARGIDMFDCVLPTRNGRNGGVLTSFGKLNLKNRGFA
;
A
#
# COMPACT_ATOMS: atom_id res chain seq x y z
N MET A 1 5.62 -18.82 -5.30
CA MET A 1 5.32 -19.32 -3.94
C MET A 1 4.28 -18.42 -3.25
N PHE A 2 3.29 -17.95 -4.02
CA PHE A 2 2.28 -17.02 -3.52
C PHE A 2 0.92 -17.57 -3.87
N GLU A 3 0.09 -17.77 -2.86
CA GLU A 3 -1.23 -18.33 -2.99
C GLU A 3 -2.13 -17.62 -2.00
N TYR A 4 -3.26 -17.12 -2.49
CA TYR A 4 -4.32 -16.62 -1.64
C TYR A 4 -5.44 -17.65 -1.58
N ARG A 5 -5.75 -18.09 -0.36
CA ARG A 5 -6.83 -19.03 -0.08
C ARG A 5 -7.97 -18.30 0.59
N LEU A 6 -9.11 -18.23 -0.08
CA LEU A 6 -10.35 -17.78 0.56
C LEU A 6 -10.89 -18.93 1.42
N ILE A 7 -10.93 -18.73 2.74
CA ILE A 7 -11.38 -19.74 3.71
C ILE A 7 -12.88 -19.64 3.94
N ALA A 8 -13.39 -18.42 4.10
CA ALA A 8 -14.81 -18.16 4.28
C ALA A 8 -15.20 -16.79 3.72
N GLN A 9 -16.46 -16.68 3.31
CA GLN A 9 -17.07 -15.42 2.93
C GLN A 9 -18.43 -15.29 3.60
N CYS A 10 -18.69 -14.14 4.22
CA CYS A 10 -19.99 -13.82 4.81
C CYS A 10 -21.03 -13.63 3.69
N PRO A 11 -22.15 -14.35 3.71
CA PRO A 11 -23.18 -14.22 2.66
C PRO A 11 -23.97 -12.91 2.74
N GLU A 12 -23.98 -12.24 3.90
CA GLU A 12 -24.74 -11.00 4.10
C GLU A 12 -23.95 -9.77 3.67
N THR A 13 -22.68 -9.68 4.07
CA THR A 13 -21.83 -8.51 3.78
C THR A 13 -20.90 -8.73 2.60
N GLY A 14 -20.47 -9.97 2.36
CA GLY A 14 -19.38 -10.27 1.42
C GLY A 14 -17.99 -10.18 2.05
N ALA A 15 -17.89 -9.92 3.35
CA ALA A 15 -16.62 -9.94 4.11
C ALA A 15 -15.90 -11.28 3.97
N ARG A 16 -14.58 -11.24 3.87
CA ARG A 16 -13.74 -12.39 3.53
C ARG A 16 -12.78 -12.70 4.67
N ALA A 17 -12.61 -13.98 4.95
CA ALA A 17 -11.54 -14.51 5.77
C ALA A 17 -10.68 -15.43 4.90
N GLY A 18 -9.36 -15.19 4.90
CA GLY A 18 -8.46 -15.87 3.97
C GLY A 18 -7.02 -15.95 4.47
N GLU A 19 -6.17 -16.65 3.75
CA GLU A 19 -4.74 -16.79 4.03
C GLU A 19 -3.93 -16.41 2.80
N LEU A 20 -2.97 -15.50 2.95
CA LEU A 20 -1.96 -15.22 1.92
C LEU A 20 -0.64 -15.88 2.33
N ILE A 21 -0.21 -16.86 1.53
CA ILE A 21 1.04 -17.60 1.77
C ILE A 21 2.18 -16.86 1.06
N THR A 22 3.24 -16.54 1.80
CA THR A 22 4.47 -15.94 1.26
C THR A 22 5.72 -16.72 1.72
N PRO A 23 6.91 -16.43 1.17
CA PRO A 23 8.15 -17.08 1.60
C PRO A 23 8.50 -16.90 3.08
N HIS A 24 8.13 -15.78 3.70
CA HIS A 24 8.47 -15.49 5.10
C HIS A 24 7.31 -15.74 6.09
N GLY A 25 6.17 -16.27 5.64
CA GLY A 25 5.08 -16.63 6.54
C GLY A 25 3.71 -16.66 5.88
N VAL A 26 2.71 -17.05 6.68
CA VAL A 26 1.30 -16.97 6.30
C VAL A 26 0.71 -15.71 6.93
N ILE A 27 -0.09 -14.98 6.16
CA ILE A 27 -0.81 -13.80 6.59
C ILE A 27 -2.30 -14.12 6.61
N GLU A 28 -2.93 -14.07 7.78
CA GLU A 28 -4.37 -14.18 7.93
C GLU A 28 -5.03 -12.86 7.53
N THR A 29 -6.03 -12.93 6.66
CA THR A 29 -6.79 -11.77 6.18
C THR A 29 -8.22 -11.81 6.76
N PRO A 30 -8.79 -10.65 7.16
CA PRO A 30 -8.30 -9.30 6.93
C PRO A 30 -7.14 -8.88 7.86
N VAL A 31 -6.13 -8.19 7.31
CA VAL A 31 -4.91 -7.78 8.05
C VAL A 31 -4.69 -6.26 8.04
N PHE A 32 -4.15 -5.73 9.12
CA PHE A 32 -3.63 -4.37 9.20
C PHE A 32 -2.10 -4.38 9.28
N MET A 33 -1.45 -3.61 8.40
CA MET A 33 0.01 -3.54 8.28
C MET A 33 0.55 -2.28 8.98
N PRO A 34 1.33 -2.41 10.07
CA PRO A 34 2.10 -1.32 10.63
C PRO A 34 3.10 -0.76 9.60
N VAL A 35 3.22 0.57 9.53
CA VAL A 35 4.06 1.23 8.53
C VAL A 35 5.46 1.52 9.09
N GLY A 36 6.46 0.88 8.49
CA GLY A 36 7.89 1.12 8.65
C GLY A 36 8.41 2.15 7.65
N THR A 37 8.77 3.35 8.12
CA THR A 37 9.18 4.45 7.23
C THR A 37 10.64 4.36 6.80
N GLN A 38 11.56 4.04 7.71
CA GLN A 38 13.00 3.96 7.44
C GLN A 38 13.55 2.66 8.03
N ALA A 39 13.08 1.52 7.52
CA ALA A 39 13.38 0.20 8.05
C ALA A 39 13.06 0.05 9.55
N THR A 40 12.06 0.79 10.03
CA THR A 40 11.60 0.72 11.43
C THR A 40 10.17 1.24 11.53
N VAL A 41 9.33 0.52 12.30
CA VAL A 41 8.05 1.04 12.76
C VAL A 41 8.33 1.98 13.92
N LYS A 42 7.98 3.26 13.74
CA LYS A 42 8.39 4.31 14.68
C LYS A 42 7.91 4.03 16.11
N ALA A 43 8.87 3.99 17.04
CA ALA A 43 8.68 3.72 18.47
C ALA A 43 8.28 2.28 18.82
N MET A 44 8.57 1.32 17.92
CA MET A 44 8.41 -0.11 18.19
C MET A 44 9.62 -0.89 17.63
N THR A 45 10.03 -1.91 18.37
CA THR A 45 11.03 -2.90 17.97
C THR A 45 10.35 -4.10 17.28
N PRO A 46 11.07 -4.88 16.47
CA PRO A 46 10.52 -6.11 15.87
C PRO A 46 9.89 -7.07 16.89
N PRO A 47 10.51 -7.37 18.06
CA PRO A 47 9.87 -8.24 19.05
C PRO A 47 8.56 -7.69 19.62
N GLU A 48 8.42 -6.37 19.80
CA GLU A 48 7.15 -5.77 20.24
C GLU A 48 6.06 -5.89 19.17
N LEU A 49 6.43 -5.87 17.88
CA LEU A 49 5.49 -6.11 16.78
C LEU A 49 5.03 -7.57 16.74
N GLU A 50 5.94 -8.51 16.98
CA GLU A 50 5.63 -9.93 17.11
C GLU A 50 4.71 -10.19 18.31
N GLU A 51 4.97 -9.55 19.46
CA GLU A 51 4.16 -9.67 20.68
C GLU A 51 2.70 -9.23 20.47
N ILE A 52 2.47 -8.17 19.68
CA ILE A 52 1.11 -7.73 19.33
C ILE A 52 0.49 -8.52 18.18
N GLY A 53 1.18 -9.53 17.65
CA GLY A 53 0.68 -10.41 16.60
C GLY A 53 0.71 -9.80 15.20
N ALA A 54 1.57 -8.81 14.92
CA ALA A 54 1.73 -8.32 13.56
C ALA A 54 2.30 -9.42 12.66
N GLN A 55 1.57 -9.80 11.61
CA GLN A 55 1.99 -10.85 10.67
C GLN A 55 2.72 -10.29 9.44
N ILE A 56 2.57 -8.99 9.17
CA ILE A 56 3.18 -8.31 8.02
C ILE A 56 3.30 -6.82 8.34
N ILE A 57 4.32 -6.18 7.79
CA ILE A 57 4.51 -4.72 7.86
C ILE A 57 4.68 -4.12 6.46
N LEU A 58 4.46 -2.82 6.36
CA LEU A 58 4.74 -2.04 5.16
C LEU A 58 6.10 -1.35 5.29
N GLY A 59 7.02 -1.58 4.36
CA GLY A 59 8.26 -0.83 4.18
C GLY A 59 8.09 0.28 3.15
N ASN A 60 8.47 1.51 3.51
CA ASN A 60 8.35 2.63 2.58
C ASN A 60 9.54 2.72 1.60
N THR A 61 9.30 2.45 0.33
CA THR A 61 10.32 2.42 -0.72
C THR A 61 10.93 3.79 -0.95
N TYR A 62 10.12 4.86 -0.98
CA TYR A 62 10.63 6.22 -1.21
C TYR A 62 11.67 6.63 -0.16
N HIS A 63 11.36 6.42 1.11
CA HIS A 63 12.27 6.77 2.19
C HIS A 63 13.52 5.87 2.21
N LEU A 64 13.37 4.57 1.96
CA LEU A 64 14.49 3.63 1.90
C LEU A 64 15.41 3.91 0.71
N TYR A 65 14.86 4.28 -0.43
CA TYR A 65 15.60 4.72 -1.61
C TYR A 65 16.42 5.99 -1.32
N MET A 66 15.82 6.96 -0.64
CA MET A 66 16.49 8.21 -0.28
C MET A 66 17.58 8.00 0.76
N ARG A 67 17.28 7.21 1.79
CA ARG A 67 18.21 6.90 2.88
C ARG A 67 17.75 5.65 3.64
N PRO A 68 18.57 4.60 3.73
CA PRO A 68 20.01 4.57 3.42
C PRO A 68 20.37 4.42 1.94
N GLY A 69 19.42 4.05 1.08
CA GLY A 69 19.66 3.64 -0.30
C GLY A 69 19.51 2.12 -0.45
N ALA A 70 18.94 1.69 -1.57
CA ALA A 70 18.61 0.28 -1.81
C ALA A 70 19.85 -0.64 -1.84
N ASP A 71 20.96 -0.14 -2.39
CA ASP A 71 22.23 -0.90 -2.48
C ASP A 71 22.78 -1.25 -1.10
N ILE A 72 22.72 -0.30 -0.16
CA ILE A 72 23.17 -0.53 1.23
C ILE A 72 22.30 -1.60 1.92
N VAL A 73 20.99 -1.57 1.65
CA VAL A 73 20.07 -2.58 2.21
C VAL A 73 20.33 -3.95 1.60
N GLU A 74 20.58 -4.02 0.30
CA GLU A 74 20.95 -5.25 -0.41
C GLU A 74 22.26 -5.83 0.13
N GLU A 75 23.30 -5.00 0.29
CA GLU A 75 24.60 -5.39 0.87
C GLU A 75 24.47 -5.91 2.31
N ALA A 76 23.53 -5.36 3.09
CA ALA A 76 23.19 -5.84 4.43
C ALA A 76 22.38 -7.17 4.43
N GLY A 77 22.06 -7.69 3.24
CA GLY A 77 21.37 -8.96 3.04
C GLY A 77 19.84 -8.84 2.93
N GLY A 78 19.34 -7.68 2.50
CA GLY A 78 17.92 -7.40 2.29
C GLY A 78 17.25 -6.74 3.48
N LEU A 79 16.04 -6.21 3.26
CA LEU A 79 15.31 -5.39 4.21
C LEU A 79 14.98 -6.14 5.49
N HIS A 80 14.56 -7.41 5.40
CA HIS A 80 14.30 -8.29 6.56
C HIS A 80 15.48 -8.34 7.52
N LYS A 81 16.70 -8.62 7.01
CA LYS A 81 17.92 -8.67 7.83
C LYS A 81 18.31 -7.29 8.35
N PHE A 82 18.19 -6.27 7.50
CA PHE A 82 18.55 -4.91 7.85
C PHE A 82 17.72 -4.38 9.03
N MET A 83 16.43 -4.75 9.11
CA MET A 83 15.54 -4.32 10.19
C MET A 83 15.26 -5.36 11.26
N GLN A 84 15.85 -6.56 11.17
CA GLN A 84 15.59 -7.70 12.06
C GLN A 84 14.10 -8.07 12.14
N TRP A 85 13.42 -8.09 11.00
CA TRP A 85 12.03 -8.54 10.87
C TRP A 85 11.99 -9.82 10.05
N HIS A 86 11.49 -10.91 10.64
CA HIS A 86 11.55 -12.25 10.03
C HIS A 86 10.23 -12.70 9.38
N HIS A 87 9.20 -11.85 9.46
CA HIS A 87 7.90 -12.07 8.86
C HIS A 87 7.76 -11.31 7.53
N PRO A 88 6.64 -11.49 6.79
CA PRO A 88 6.43 -10.83 5.52
C PRO A 88 6.55 -9.29 5.55
N ILE A 89 7.05 -8.73 4.45
CA ILE A 89 7.12 -7.29 4.20
C ILE A 89 6.41 -6.96 2.88
N LEU A 90 5.56 -5.95 2.89
CA LEU A 90 5.09 -5.28 1.67
C LEU A 90 5.86 -3.99 1.47
N THR A 91 6.37 -3.71 0.26
CA THR A 91 6.94 -2.41 -0.10
C THR A 91 6.01 -1.65 -1.01
N ASP A 92 5.73 -0.38 -0.70
CA ASP A 92 5.00 0.49 -1.62
C ASP A 92 5.85 0.84 -2.86
N SER A 93 5.25 1.40 -3.90
CA SER A 93 5.98 1.74 -5.13
C SER A 93 6.87 2.99 -4.99
N GLY A 94 6.66 3.76 -3.91
CA GLY A 94 7.19 5.11 -3.72
C GLY A 94 6.44 6.20 -4.49
N GLY A 95 5.49 5.84 -5.35
CA GLY A 95 4.72 6.77 -6.17
C GLY A 95 4.00 7.81 -5.31
N PHE A 96 3.19 7.37 -4.34
CA PHE A 96 2.41 8.29 -3.48
C PHE A 96 3.26 9.39 -2.82
N GLN A 97 4.46 9.07 -2.35
CA GLN A 97 5.36 10.04 -1.70
C GLN A 97 5.97 11.00 -2.72
N VAL A 98 6.31 10.51 -3.92
CA VAL A 98 6.70 11.36 -5.04
C VAL A 98 5.57 12.35 -5.39
N PHE A 99 4.30 11.91 -5.33
CA PHE A 99 3.14 12.77 -5.62
C PHE A 99 2.67 13.64 -4.45
N SER A 100 2.96 13.29 -3.19
CA SER A 100 2.48 14.03 -2.01
C SER A 100 3.52 14.95 -1.40
N LEU A 101 4.82 14.65 -1.55
CA LEU A 101 5.91 15.41 -0.91
C LEU A 101 6.66 16.35 -1.86
N SER A 102 6.51 16.21 -3.18
CA SER A 102 7.18 17.08 -4.16
C SER A 102 6.18 18.02 -4.81
N GLU A 103 6.10 19.26 -4.31
CA GLU A 103 5.35 20.36 -4.96
C GLU A 103 5.86 20.62 -6.39
N LEU A 104 7.14 20.34 -6.64
CA LEU A 104 7.79 20.43 -7.95
C LEU A 104 7.98 19.03 -8.51
N ARG A 105 6.96 18.51 -9.18
CA ARG A 105 7.05 17.25 -9.94
C ARG A 105 6.64 17.42 -11.39
N LYS A 106 7.21 16.61 -12.27
CA LYS A 106 6.82 16.52 -13.67
C LYS A 106 6.59 15.05 -14.02
N ILE A 107 5.35 14.75 -14.38
CA ILE A 107 4.91 13.41 -14.77
C ILE A 107 4.96 13.33 -16.29
N THR A 108 5.55 12.27 -16.82
CA THR A 108 5.55 11.93 -18.25
C THR A 108 5.20 10.45 -18.39
N ASP A 109 5.01 9.95 -19.61
CA ASP A 109 4.76 8.52 -19.82
C ASP A 109 5.99 7.65 -19.49
N GLU A 110 7.18 8.25 -19.44
CA GLU A 110 8.42 7.57 -19.08
C GLU A 110 8.59 7.36 -17.58
N GLY A 111 8.08 8.29 -16.75
CA GLY A 111 8.30 8.28 -15.31
C GLY A 111 7.99 9.63 -14.66
N VAL A 112 8.55 9.85 -13.48
CA VAL A 112 8.33 11.08 -12.70
C VAL A 112 9.65 11.75 -12.34
N GLU A 113 9.80 13.03 -12.72
CA GLU A 113 10.83 13.91 -12.16
C GLU A 113 10.31 14.53 -10.87
N PHE A 114 11.13 14.51 -9.82
CA PHE A 114 10.80 15.11 -8.53
C PHE A 114 12.05 15.58 -7.78
N ARG A 115 11.86 16.32 -6.69
CA ARG A 115 12.96 16.75 -5.83
C ARG A 115 12.96 16.00 -4.50
N SER A 116 14.15 15.65 -4.04
CA SER A 116 14.36 15.08 -2.72
C SER A 116 13.92 16.07 -1.63
N HIS A 117 13.13 15.59 -0.68
CA HIS A 117 12.75 16.36 0.52
C HIS A 117 13.89 16.51 1.53
N LEU A 118 15.00 15.77 1.35
CA LEU A 118 16.14 15.81 2.25
C LEU A 118 17.12 16.93 1.89
N ASP A 119 17.41 17.12 0.60
CA ASP A 119 18.47 18.01 0.12
C ASP A 119 18.10 18.80 -1.16
N GLY A 120 16.90 18.60 -1.71
CA GLY A 120 16.43 19.32 -2.90
C GLY A 120 17.03 18.85 -4.22
N SER A 121 17.85 17.78 -4.21
CA SER A 121 18.40 17.15 -5.40
C SER A 121 17.30 16.64 -6.34
N LYS A 122 17.58 16.64 -7.65
CA LYS A 122 16.62 16.19 -8.66
C LYS A 122 16.77 14.70 -8.93
N HIS A 123 15.65 13.99 -8.96
CA HIS A 123 15.57 12.59 -9.28
C HIS A 123 14.57 12.37 -10.42
N PHE A 124 14.79 11.31 -11.19
CA PHE A 124 13.83 10.79 -12.15
C PHE A 124 13.62 9.31 -11.85
N MET A 125 12.36 8.89 -11.69
CA MET A 125 12.01 7.51 -11.36
C MET A 125 11.06 6.95 -12.42
N ARG A 126 11.49 5.87 -13.06
CA ARG A 126 10.70 5.06 -13.99
C ARG A 126 10.08 3.88 -13.26
N PRO A 127 9.06 3.22 -13.85
CA PRO A 127 8.56 1.93 -13.39
C PRO A 127 9.67 0.90 -13.10
N GLU A 128 10.66 0.78 -13.98
CA GLU A 128 11.77 -0.17 -13.84
C GLU A 128 12.66 0.17 -12.65
N ASP A 129 12.93 1.47 -12.40
CA ASP A 129 13.74 1.90 -11.27
C ASP A 129 13.05 1.55 -9.94
N SER A 130 11.72 1.71 -9.85
CA SER A 130 10.94 1.28 -8.68
C SER A 130 11.02 -0.24 -8.46
N MET A 131 10.95 -1.03 -9.53
CA MET A 131 11.11 -2.48 -9.46
C MET A 131 12.53 -2.87 -9.04
N ASP A 132 13.58 -2.26 -9.58
CA ASP A 132 14.97 -2.51 -9.17
C ASP A 132 15.17 -2.24 -7.68
N ILE A 133 14.63 -1.12 -7.17
CA ILE A 133 14.70 -0.80 -5.75
C ILE A 133 13.99 -1.86 -4.91
N GLN A 134 12.73 -2.20 -5.23
CA GLN A 134 11.96 -3.17 -4.44
C GLN A 134 12.56 -4.58 -4.50
N GLN A 135 13.16 -4.96 -5.62
CA GLN A 135 13.89 -6.23 -5.76
C GLN A 135 15.17 -6.26 -4.91
N LYS A 136 15.91 -5.13 -4.81
CA LYS A 136 17.07 -4.99 -3.90
C LYS A 136 16.68 -5.02 -2.42
N LEU A 137 15.56 -4.37 -2.09
CA LEU A 137 15.00 -4.43 -0.74
C LEU A 137 14.56 -5.86 -0.38
N GLY A 138 14.11 -6.65 -1.35
CA GLY A 138 13.79 -8.07 -1.15
C GLY A 138 12.55 -8.31 -0.29
N SER A 139 11.54 -7.43 -0.39
CA SER A 139 10.24 -7.62 0.26
C SER A 139 9.48 -8.83 -0.31
N ASP A 140 8.52 -9.37 0.43
CA ASP A 140 7.66 -10.46 -0.04
C ASP A 140 6.62 -9.99 -1.06
N ILE A 141 6.14 -8.74 -0.92
CA ILE A 141 5.14 -8.14 -1.81
C ILE A 141 5.67 -6.77 -2.25
N ALA A 142 5.85 -6.59 -3.54
CA ALA A 142 6.12 -5.31 -4.18
C ALA A 142 4.84 -4.73 -4.80
N MET A 143 4.71 -3.41 -4.77
CA MET A 143 3.62 -2.70 -5.44
C MET A 143 4.10 -2.15 -6.79
N ALA A 144 3.33 -2.35 -7.86
CA ALA A 144 3.61 -1.77 -9.16
C ALA A 144 3.63 -0.24 -9.08
N PHE A 145 4.49 0.39 -9.88
CA PHE A 145 4.56 1.85 -9.96
C PHE A 145 3.32 2.42 -10.65
N ASP A 146 2.70 3.42 -10.04
CA ASP A 146 1.42 3.98 -10.44
C ASP A 146 1.43 5.51 -10.37
N GLU A 147 0.39 6.14 -10.92
CA GLU A 147 0.14 7.56 -10.71
C GLU A 147 -1.02 7.77 -9.73
N CYS A 148 -0.70 8.19 -8.50
CA CYS A 148 -1.73 8.54 -7.53
C CYS A 148 -2.24 9.96 -7.78
N VAL A 149 -3.51 10.05 -8.21
CA VAL A 149 -4.19 11.33 -8.44
C VAL A 149 -4.70 11.92 -7.13
N VAL A 150 -4.50 13.22 -6.93
CA VAL A 150 -5.04 13.97 -5.79
C VAL A 150 -6.53 14.27 -6.00
N TRP A 151 -7.30 14.37 -4.92
CA TRP A 151 -8.70 14.77 -4.94
C TRP A 151 -8.86 16.21 -4.42
N PRO A 152 -9.67 17.09 -5.07
CA PRO A 152 -10.47 16.87 -6.28
C PRO A 152 -9.66 16.89 -7.58
N THR A 153 -10.21 16.25 -8.63
CA THR A 153 -9.61 16.20 -9.98
C THR A 153 -10.70 16.14 -11.06
N THR A 154 -10.33 16.35 -12.32
CA THR A 154 -11.23 16.17 -13.46
C THR A 154 -11.27 14.73 -13.93
N GLU A 155 -12.36 14.36 -14.61
CA GLU A 155 -12.51 13.02 -15.18
C GLU A 155 -11.45 12.72 -16.24
N GLU A 156 -11.10 13.72 -17.04
CA GLU A 156 -10.10 13.62 -18.11
C GLU A 156 -8.70 13.38 -17.54
N TYR A 157 -8.32 14.11 -16.50
CA TYR A 157 -7.01 13.90 -15.86
C TYR A 157 -6.95 12.53 -15.18
N SER A 158 -8.01 12.15 -14.46
CA SER A 158 -8.11 10.83 -13.83
C SER A 158 -7.98 9.71 -14.87
N ARG A 159 -8.64 9.85 -16.03
CA ARG A 159 -8.53 8.89 -17.13
C ARG A 159 -7.10 8.81 -17.66
N ALA A 160 -6.44 9.93 -17.90
CA ALA A 160 -5.05 9.95 -18.37
C ALA A 160 -4.08 9.29 -17.37
N ALA A 161 -4.25 9.54 -16.08
CA ALA A 161 -3.44 8.93 -15.03
C ALA A 161 -3.71 7.41 -14.87
N MET A 162 -4.97 6.98 -15.03
CA MET A 162 -5.35 5.57 -15.05
C MET A 162 -4.69 4.84 -16.23
N GLU A 163 -4.74 5.41 -17.44
CA GLU A 163 -4.10 4.85 -18.63
C GLU A 163 -2.58 4.69 -18.44
N ARG A 164 -1.93 5.72 -17.89
CA ARG A 164 -0.51 5.67 -17.57
C ARG A 164 -0.19 4.64 -16.48
N THR A 165 -1.04 4.52 -15.46
CA THR A 165 -0.91 3.48 -14.42
C THR A 165 -0.97 2.07 -15.01
N ILE A 166 -1.89 1.80 -15.94
CA ILE A 166 -1.99 0.49 -16.60
C ILE A 166 -0.76 0.21 -17.47
N SER A 167 -0.29 1.22 -18.22
CA SER A 167 0.94 1.13 -19.01
C SER A 167 2.17 0.83 -18.14
N TRP A 168 2.33 1.56 -17.04
CA TRP A 168 3.40 1.36 -16.07
C TRP A 168 3.30 0.02 -15.34
N ALA A 169 2.11 -0.47 -15.05
CA ALA A 169 1.91 -1.80 -14.47
C ALA A 169 2.42 -2.90 -15.40
N GLY A 170 2.19 -2.77 -16.72
CA GLY A 170 2.75 -3.68 -17.72
C GLY A 170 4.28 -3.69 -17.71
N ARG A 171 4.91 -2.50 -17.69
CA ARG A 171 6.37 -2.35 -17.59
C ARG A 171 6.93 -2.93 -16.29
N CYS A 172 6.27 -2.69 -15.16
CA CYS A 172 6.64 -3.28 -13.88
C CYS A 172 6.60 -4.81 -13.93
N LYS A 173 5.53 -5.37 -14.52
CA LYS A 173 5.35 -6.82 -14.65
C LYS A 173 6.43 -7.47 -15.51
N GLU A 174 6.82 -6.83 -16.60
CA GLU A 174 7.89 -7.31 -17.49
C GLU A 174 9.26 -7.25 -16.81
N HIS A 175 9.55 -6.18 -16.05
CA HIS A 175 10.84 -5.97 -15.40
C HIS A 175 11.01 -6.76 -14.09
N HIS A 176 9.92 -7.08 -13.40
CA HIS A 176 9.94 -7.82 -12.14
C HIS A 176 10.34 -9.29 -12.37
N SER A 177 11.53 -9.65 -11.89
CA SER A 177 12.19 -10.94 -12.16
C SER A 177 12.31 -11.86 -10.94
N ARG A 178 12.11 -11.34 -9.73
CA ARG A 178 12.20 -12.12 -8.49
C ARG A 178 11.05 -13.12 -8.36
N VAL A 179 11.38 -14.38 -8.09
CA VAL A 179 10.39 -15.47 -7.93
C VAL A 179 9.87 -15.59 -6.49
N ASP A 180 10.60 -15.01 -5.55
CA ASP A 180 10.34 -14.94 -4.11
C ASP A 180 9.64 -13.63 -3.70
N GLN A 181 9.22 -12.81 -4.66
CA GLN A 181 8.48 -11.57 -4.45
C GLN A 181 7.19 -11.58 -5.30
N ALA A 182 6.07 -11.22 -4.70
CA ALA A 182 4.81 -11.02 -5.41
C ALA A 182 4.74 -9.58 -5.89
N LEU A 183 4.26 -9.33 -7.11
CA LEU A 183 3.99 -7.98 -7.59
C LEU A 183 2.49 -7.71 -7.59
N PHE A 184 2.01 -6.68 -6.90
CA PHE A 184 0.60 -6.29 -6.93
C PHE A 184 0.37 -5.14 -7.90
N GLY A 185 -0.70 -5.23 -8.70
CA GLY A 185 -1.19 -4.11 -9.50
C GLY A 185 -1.95 -3.10 -8.63
N ILE A 186 -2.05 -1.84 -9.05
CA ILE A 186 -2.78 -0.81 -8.30
C ILE A 186 -3.93 -0.28 -9.16
N VAL A 187 -5.15 -0.45 -8.68
CA VAL A 187 -6.36 0.11 -9.30
C VAL A 187 -6.39 1.62 -9.03
N GLN A 188 -6.49 2.40 -10.10
CA GLN A 188 -6.68 3.86 -10.10
C GLN A 188 -8.02 4.24 -10.76
N GLY A 189 -8.34 5.53 -10.80
CA GLY A 189 -9.60 6.04 -11.36
C GLY A 189 -10.33 7.07 -10.48
N SER A 190 -9.69 7.56 -9.42
CA SER A 190 -10.24 8.60 -8.53
C SER A 190 -11.66 8.23 -8.03
N MET A 191 -12.58 9.20 -8.02
CA MET A 191 -13.99 9.03 -7.63
C MET A 191 -14.92 8.61 -8.79
N PHE A 192 -14.37 8.13 -9.91
CA PHE A 192 -15.11 7.72 -11.10
C PHE A 192 -15.23 6.20 -11.20
N GLU A 193 -16.40 5.66 -10.86
CA GLU A 193 -16.64 4.20 -10.80
C GLU A 193 -16.33 3.49 -12.12
N ALA A 194 -16.73 4.06 -13.25
CA ALA A 194 -16.47 3.48 -14.57
C ALA A 194 -14.96 3.32 -14.84
N GLN A 195 -14.14 4.29 -14.42
CA GLN A 195 -12.68 4.20 -14.55
C GLN A 195 -12.10 3.14 -13.62
N ARG A 196 -12.59 3.03 -12.39
CA ARG A 196 -12.16 2.00 -11.42
C ARG A 196 -12.40 0.58 -11.97
N ILE A 197 -13.59 0.35 -12.52
CA ILE A 197 -14.00 -0.93 -13.10
C ILE A 197 -13.20 -1.25 -14.38
N GLU A 198 -12.99 -0.24 -15.23
CA GLU A 198 -12.14 -0.37 -16.43
C GLU A 198 -10.69 -0.73 -16.04
N CYS A 199 -10.15 -0.06 -15.02
CA CYS A 199 -8.79 -0.27 -14.55
C CYS A 199 -8.56 -1.68 -14.03
N ILE A 200 -9.43 -2.20 -13.13
CA ILE A 200 -9.26 -3.57 -12.62
C ILE A 200 -9.32 -4.61 -13.75
N LYS A 201 -10.27 -4.48 -14.68
CA LYS A 201 -10.41 -5.42 -15.82
C LYS A 201 -9.12 -5.48 -16.66
N ARG A 202 -8.52 -4.32 -16.94
CA ARG A 202 -7.26 -4.25 -17.69
C ARG A 202 -6.05 -4.73 -16.88
N LEU A 203 -6.03 -4.55 -15.56
CA LEU A 203 -4.97 -5.10 -14.70
C LEU A 203 -5.11 -6.61 -14.52
N GLU A 204 -6.31 -7.17 -14.64
CA GLU A 204 -6.54 -8.63 -14.68
C GLU A 204 -5.93 -9.28 -15.91
N ASP A 205 -6.01 -8.63 -17.08
CA ASP A 205 -5.36 -9.09 -18.31
C ASP A 205 -3.83 -9.22 -18.16
N ILE A 206 -3.21 -8.39 -17.29
CA ILE A 206 -1.78 -8.44 -16.96
C ILE A 206 -1.45 -9.57 -15.95
N SER A 207 -2.44 -10.05 -15.21
CA SER A 207 -2.37 -11.19 -14.28
C SER A 207 -1.39 -11.00 -13.10
N PHE A 208 -1.85 -10.24 -12.09
CA PHE A 208 -1.12 -10.06 -10.84
C PHE A 208 -1.55 -11.08 -9.75
N PRO A 209 -0.65 -11.45 -8.81
CA PRO A 209 -0.98 -12.24 -7.62
C PRO A 209 -1.93 -11.53 -6.64
N GLY A 210 -2.05 -10.20 -6.69
CA GLY A 210 -2.96 -9.41 -5.86
C GLY A 210 -3.12 -7.98 -6.38
N TYR A 211 -4.05 -7.23 -5.80
CA TYR A 211 -4.45 -5.92 -6.28
C TYR A 211 -4.61 -4.92 -5.14
N GLY A 212 -3.86 -3.82 -5.21
CA GLY A 212 -4.04 -2.63 -4.39
C GLY A 212 -5.13 -1.71 -4.96
N ILE A 213 -5.76 -0.93 -4.08
CA ILE A 213 -6.72 0.13 -4.41
C ILE A 213 -6.09 1.44 -3.95
N GLY A 214 -5.54 2.18 -4.92
CA GLY A 214 -4.86 3.46 -4.69
C GLY A 214 -5.79 4.67 -4.89
N GLY A 215 -5.32 5.86 -4.53
CA GLY A 215 -6.07 7.11 -4.78
C GLY A 215 -7.39 7.21 -4.01
N LEU A 216 -7.49 6.53 -2.87
CA LEU A 216 -8.53 6.70 -1.84
C LEU A 216 -7.86 7.14 -0.52
N SER A 217 -8.63 7.68 0.40
CA SER A 217 -8.19 8.40 1.60
C SER A 217 -7.24 9.57 1.30
N VAL A 218 -7.47 10.28 0.19
CA VAL A 218 -6.66 11.40 -0.29
C VAL A 218 -7.35 12.76 -0.19
N GLY A 219 -8.54 12.82 0.43
CA GLY A 219 -9.26 14.05 0.75
C GLY A 219 -10.76 13.97 0.51
N GLU A 220 -11.26 12.87 -0.04
CA GLU A 220 -12.67 12.60 -0.26
C GLU A 220 -13.44 12.31 1.04
N SER A 221 -14.76 12.28 0.96
CA SER A 221 -15.62 11.86 2.07
C SER A 221 -15.55 10.34 2.29
N HIS A 222 -15.82 9.87 3.51
CA HIS A 222 -15.94 8.42 3.75
C HIS A 222 -17.06 7.79 2.90
N GLU A 223 -18.16 8.51 2.66
CA GLU A 223 -19.26 8.04 1.83
C GLU A 223 -18.82 7.83 0.37
N ASP A 224 -18.03 8.74 -0.19
CA ASP A 224 -17.46 8.58 -1.53
C ASP A 224 -16.51 7.39 -1.61
N MET A 225 -15.63 7.24 -0.62
CA MET A 225 -14.74 6.08 -0.54
C MET A 225 -15.55 4.78 -0.53
N TYR A 226 -16.59 4.69 0.30
CA TYR A 226 -17.46 3.51 0.38
C TYR A 226 -18.21 3.24 -0.91
N ARG A 227 -18.75 4.27 -1.55
CA ARG A 227 -19.39 4.16 -2.88
C ARG A 227 -18.45 3.57 -3.92
N ILE A 228 -17.19 4.01 -3.95
CA ILE A 228 -16.18 3.43 -4.86
C ILE A 228 -15.90 1.97 -4.53
N LEU A 229 -15.78 1.62 -3.25
CA LEU A 229 -15.58 0.23 -2.83
C LEU A 229 -16.78 -0.65 -3.20
N ASP A 230 -18.01 -0.16 -3.03
CA ASP A 230 -19.25 -0.85 -3.38
C ASP A 230 -19.33 -1.16 -4.88
N ALA A 231 -18.85 -0.25 -5.73
CA ALA A 231 -18.81 -0.45 -7.18
C ALA A 231 -17.64 -1.36 -7.62
N LEU A 232 -16.46 -1.22 -6.99
CA LEU A 232 -15.23 -1.88 -7.42
C LEU A 232 -15.11 -3.33 -6.91
N CYS A 233 -15.34 -3.55 -5.62
CA CYS A 233 -15.03 -4.84 -4.98
C CYS A 233 -15.80 -6.05 -5.57
N PRO A 234 -17.05 -5.92 -6.06
CA PRO A 234 -17.73 -7.01 -6.77
C PRO A 234 -17.05 -7.43 -8.07
N GLU A 235 -16.37 -6.48 -8.75
CA GLU A 235 -15.69 -6.72 -10.01
C GLU A 235 -14.26 -7.27 -9.84
N MET A 236 -13.69 -7.21 -8.62
CA MET A 236 -12.33 -7.69 -8.35
C MET A 236 -12.25 -9.22 -8.21
N PRO A 237 -11.14 -9.87 -8.61
CA PRO A 237 -11.02 -11.32 -8.58
C PRO A 237 -11.22 -11.90 -7.18
N VAL A 238 -12.04 -12.95 -7.09
CA VAL A 238 -12.37 -13.56 -5.79
C VAL A 238 -11.15 -14.23 -5.15
N ASN A 239 -10.30 -14.89 -5.93
CA ASN A 239 -9.15 -15.67 -5.44
C ASN A 239 -7.85 -14.86 -5.36
N LYS A 240 -7.96 -13.54 -5.17
CA LYS A 240 -6.83 -12.61 -5.05
C LYS A 240 -7.07 -11.67 -3.87
N PRO A 241 -6.01 -11.30 -3.12
CA PRO A 241 -6.15 -10.36 -2.01
C PRO A 241 -6.41 -8.95 -2.53
N ARG A 242 -7.26 -8.22 -1.80
CA ARG A 242 -7.64 -6.83 -2.07
C ARG A 242 -7.06 -5.93 -1.00
N TYR A 243 -6.15 -5.03 -1.40
CA TYR A 243 -5.42 -4.17 -0.49
C TYR A 243 -5.88 -2.71 -0.60
N LEU A 244 -6.57 -2.20 0.42
CA LEU A 244 -6.98 -0.79 0.49
C LEU A 244 -5.86 0.06 1.11
N MET A 245 -5.23 0.89 0.29
CA MET A 245 -4.00 1.59 0.65
C MET A 245 -4.30 2.85 1.50
N GLY A 246 -3.56 3.03 2.59
CA GLY A 246 -3.56 4.26 3.40
C GLY A 246 -4.74 4.44 4.37
N VAL A 247 -5.66 3.48 4.48
CA VAL A 247 -6.82 3.55 5.37
C VAL A 247 -6.53 2.94 6.74
N GLY A 248 -6.77 3.69 7.82
CA GLY A 248 -6.49 3.22 9.19
C GLY A 248 -7.46 3.61 10.28
N HIS A 249 -8.53 4.37 9.97
CA HIS A 249 -9.56 4.67 10.96
C HIS A 249 -10.35 3.39 11.27
N PRO A 250 -10.56 3.00 12.55
CA PRO A 250 -11.18 1.71 12.88
C PRO A 250 -12.55 1.47 12.24
N ALA A 251 -13.40 2.50 12.15
CA ALA A 251 -14.68 2.41 11.46
C ALA A 251 -14.49 2.08 9.96
N ASN A 252 -13.55 2.73 9.29
CA ASN A 252 -13.25 2.51 7.88
C ASN A 252 -12.64 1.13 7.62
N LEU A 253 -11.91 0.56 8.59
CA LEU A 253 -11.43 -0.83 8.51
C LEU A 253 -12.62 -1.79 8.50
N ILE A 254 -13.58 -1.63 9.42
CA ILE A 254 -14.78 -2.47 9.49
C ILE A 254 -15.62 -2.34 8.20
N GLU A 255 -15.85 -1.12 7.74
CA GLU A 255 -16.60 -0.84 6.52
C GLU A 255 -15.91 -1.37 5.26
N GLY A 256 -14.57 -1.31 5.22
CA GLY A 256 -13.77 -1.91 4.15
C GLY A 256 -13.84 -3.44 4.16
N VAL A 257 -13.70 -4.07 5.33
CA VAL A 257 -13.85 -5.53 5.48
C VAL A 257 -15.24 -5.98 5.08
N ALA A 258 -16.28 -5.25 5.49
CA ALA A 258 -17.66 -5.52 5.09
C ALA A 258 -17.84 -5.48 3.56
N ARG A 259 -17.03 -4.70 2.84
CA ARG A 259 -17.02 -4.61 1.35
C ARG A 259 -16.03 -5.58 0.69
N GLY A 260 -15.40 -6.44 1.49
CA GLY A 260 -14.50 -7.49 1.01
C GLY A 260 -13.06 -7.03 0.79
N ILE A 261 -12.56 -6.06 1.54
CA ILE A 261 -11.13 -5.73 1.60
C ILE A 261 -10.39 -6.70 2.53
N ASP A 262 -9.21 -7.13 2.12
CA ASP A 262 -8.40 -8.15 2.79
C ASP A 262 -7.16 -7.56 3.50
N MET A 263 -6.65 -6.42 3.06
CA MET A 263 -5.42 -5.81 3.61
C MET A 263 -5.57 -4.30 3.74
N PHE A 264 -4.96 -3.73 4.78
CA PHE A 264 -4.94 -2.30 5.07
C PHE A 264 -3.57 -1.87 5.60
N ASP A 265 -3.22 -0.60 5.44
CA ASP A 265 -2.09 0.02 6.11
C ASP A 265 -2.42 1.46 6.51
N CYS A 266 -1.83 1.94 7.60
CA CYS A 266 -1.86 3.35 7.91
C CYS A 266 -0.83 3.73 8.97
N VAL A 267 -0.29 4.95 8.86
CA VAL A 267 0.55 5.55 9.92
C VAL A 267 -0.25 6.01 11.15
N LEU A 268 -1.59 6.02 11.07
CA LEU A 268 -2.48 6.61 12.07
C LEU A 268 -2.22 6.08 13.50
N PRO A 269 -2.07 4.76 13.77
CA PRO A 269 -1.86 4.26 15.13
C PRO A 269 -0.56 4.80 15.74
N THR A 270 0.56 4.64 15.04
CA THR A 270 1.87 5.09 15.56
C THR A 270 1.94 6.61 15.66
N ARG A 271 1.34 7.35 14.71
CA ARG A 271 1.27 8.82 14.75
C ARG A 271 0.42 9.33 15.91
N ASN A 272 -0.71 8.70 16.19
CA ASN A 272 -1.56 9.06 17.32
C ASN A 272 -0.87 8.76 18.65
N GLY A 273 -0.27 7.58 18.80
CA GLY A 273 0.45 7.19 20.01
C GLY A 273 1.52 8.20 20.39
N ARG A 274 2.39 8.58 19.44
CA ARG A 274 3.44 9.60 19.67
C ARG A 274 2.88 10.99 20.02
N ASN A 275 1.65 11.30 19.64
CA ASN A 275 0.99 12.56 19.94
C ASN A 275 0.18 12.53 21.25
N GLY A 276 0.15 11.40 21.96
CA GLY A 276 -0.61 11.22 23.21
C GLY A 276 -2.07 10.76 22.99
N GLY A 277 -2.40 10.31 21.78
CA GLY A 277 -3.70 9.73 21.47
C GLY A 277 -3.70 8.21 21.66
N VAL A 278 -4.71 7.68 22.33
CA VAL A 278 -4.92 6.24 22.53
C VAL A 278 -6.22 5.82 21.88
N LEU A 279 -6.19 4.75 21.09
CA LEU A 279 -7.39 4.16 20.51
C LEU A 279 -7.95 3.12 21.49
N THR A 280 -9.24 3.22 21.78
CA THR A 280 -9.99 2.28 22.61
C THR A 280 -11.24 1.82 21.88
N SER A 281 -11.93 0.79 22.39
CA SER A 281 -13.24 0.36 21.87
C SER A 281 -14.32 1.44 21.96
N PHE A 282 -14.14 2.47 22.80
CA PHE A 282 -15.05 3.61 22.95
C PHE A 282 -14.62 4.84 22.14
N GLY A 283 -13.61 4.68 21.28
CA GLY A 283 -13.05 5.75 20.46
C GLY A 283 -11.70 6.25 20.97
N LYS A 284 -11.29 7.41 20.44
CA LYS A 284 -9.97 7.99 20.69
C LYS A 284 -9.96 8.80 21.97
N LEU A 285 -9.05 8.48 22.88
CA LEU A 285 -8.72 9.28 24.05
C LEU A 285 -7.49 10.14 23.78
N ASN A 286 -7.43 11.32 24.40
CA ASN A 286 -6.22 12.16 24.43
C ASN A 286 -5.68 12.17 25.86
N LEU A 287 -4.61 11.43 26.12
CA LEU A 287 -4.00 11.31 27.45
C LEU A 287 -3.38 12.61 27.95
N LYS A 288 -3.17 13.60 27.07
CA LYS A 288 -2.72 14.94 27.48
C LYS A 288 -3.85 15.81 28.05
N ASN A 289 -5.09 15.31 28.06
CA ASN A 289 -6.20 15.99 28.69
C ASN A 289 -6.03 15.99 30.22
N ARG A 290 -6.27 17.14 30.87
CA ARG A 290 -6.20 17.30 32.33
C ARG A 290 -7.07 16.32 33.11
N GLY A 291 -8.14 15.79 32.49
CA GLY A 291 -9.00 14.78 33.11
C GLY A 291 -8.32 13.44 33.41
N PHE A 292 -7.09 13.20 32.94
CA PHE A 292 -6.31 11.97 33.20
C PHE A 292 -5.06 12.21 34.06
N ALA A 293 -4.91 13.41 34.65
CA ALA A 293 -3.78 13.78 35.50
C ALA A 293 -3.98 13.38 36.97
#